data_AF-A0A368GHX0-F1
#
_entry.id   AF-A0A368GHX0-F1
#
_cell.length_a   1.000
_cell.length_b   1.000
_cell.length_c   1.000
_cell.angle_alpha   90.00
_cell.angle_beta   90.00
_cell.angle_gamma   90.00
#
_symmetry.space_group_name_H-M   'P 1'
#
loop_
_entity.id
_entity.type
_entity.pdbx_description
1 polymer ?
#
loop_
_entity_poly.entity_id
_entity_poly.type
_entity_poly.pdbx_seq_one_letter_code
_entity_poly.pdbx_strand_id
1 'polypeptide(L)' 'MFIAFIRVLFFELKECPTDFFVDIVSRDNFLTTTLSMLFANIRDSDTAPPELKKKSMQFKTYLTKEFKWDFECD' A
#
# COMPACT_ATOMS: atom_id res chain seq x y z
N MET A 1 -15.04 -3.16 -7.33
CA MET A 1 -14.42 -4.10 -6.37
C MET A 1 -13.09 -3.58 -5.84
N PHE A 2 -12.06 -3.36 -6.68
CA PHE A 2 -10.72 -2.95 -6.22
C PHE A 2 -10.65 -1.60 -5.49
N ILE A 3 -11.47 -0.60 -5.87
CA ILE A 3 -11.53 0.68 -5.15
C ILE A 3 -12.00 0.48 -3.70
N ALA A 4 -13.01 -0.38 -3.49
CA ALA A 4 -13.49 -0.70 -2.15
C ALA A 4 -12.44 -1.45 -1.35
N PHE A 5 -11.71 -2.37 -1.97
CA PHE A 5 -10.60 -3.08 -1.35
C PHE A 5 -9.47 -2.14 -0.89
N ILE A 6 -9.01 -1.23 -1.76
CA ILE A 6 -8.02 -0.19 -1.39
C ILE A 6 -8.51 0.65 -0.22
N ARG A 7 -9.81 1.00 -0.20
CA ARG A 7 -10.40 1.76 0.89
C ARG A 7 -10.39 0.98 2.20
N VAL A 8 -10.75 -0.30 2.18
CA VAL A 8 -10.72 -1.15 3.39
C VAL A 8 -9.30 -1.25 3.93
N LEU A 9 -8.32 -1.60 3.09
CA LEU A 9 -6.92 -1.67 3.50
C LEU A 9 -6.41 -0.35 4.08
N PHE A 10 -6.78 0.78 3.48
CA PHE A 10 -6.40 2.10 4.00
C PHE A 10 -6.89 2.32 5.44
N PHE A 11 -8.15 2.00 5.72
CA PHE A 11 -8.71 2.18 7.06
C PHE A 11 -8.15 1.17 8.06
N GLU A 12 -7.98 -0.10 7.67
CA GLU A 12 -7.39 -1.12 8.56
C GLU A 12 -5.97 -0.77 8.98
N LEU A 13 -5.13 -0.33 8.04
CA LEU A 13 -3.77 0.09 8.36
C LEU A 13 -3.74 1.40 9.16
N LYS A 14 -4.66 2.33 8.88
CA LYS A 14 -4.75 3.61 9.61
C LYS A 14 -5.13 3.43 11.09
N GLU A 15 -6.02 2.49 11.39
CA GLU A 15 -6.43 2.19 12.77
C GLU A 15 -5.38 1.36 13.53
N CYS A 16 -4.42 0.76 12.81
CA CYS A 16 -3.38 -0.04 13.40
C CYS A 16 -2.30 0.87 14.04
N PRO A 17 -1.87 0.59 15.29
CA PRO A 17 -0.80 1.34 15.93
C PRO A 17 0.48 1.33 15.07
N THR A 18 1.17 2.47 14.97
CA THR A 18 2.36 2.57 14.10
C THR A 18 3.52 1.69 14.55
N ASP A 19 3.57 1.36 15.85
CA ASP A 19 4.50 0.43 16.46
C ASP A 19 4.17 -1.05 16.21
N PHE A 20 2.91 -1.39 15.86
CA PHE A 20 2.49 -2.76 15.56
C PHE A 20 3.33 -3.39 14.45
N PHE A 21 3.72 -2.58 13.45
CA PHE A 21 4.49 -3.06 12.33
C PHE A 21 6.00 -3.03 12.58
N VAL A 22 6.50 -2.41 13.64
CA VAL A 22 7.96 -2.29 13.87
C VAL A 22 8.64 -3.66 13.98
N ASP A 23 8.00 -4.63 14.64
CA ASP A 23 8.53 -5.99 14.78
C ASP A 23 8.26 -6.88 13.56
N ILE A 24 7.09 -6.77 12.92
CA ILE A 24 6.72 -7.54 11.71
C ILE A 24 7.52 -7.10 10.47
N VAL A 25 7.87 -5.82 10.39
CA VAL A 25 8.67 -5.24 9.29
C VAL A 25 10.14 -5.64 9.40
N SER A 26 10.62 -5.94 10.61
CA SER A 26 12.00 -6.37 10.86
C SER A 26 12.31 -7.82 10.47
N ARG A 27 11.27 -8.65 10.23
CA ARG A 27 11.39 -10.06 9.87
C ARG A 27 10.52 -10.34 8.65
N ASP A 28 11.13 -10.38 7.46
CA ASP A 28 10.46 -10.71 6.19
C ASP A 28 9.12 -9.99 6.00
N ASN A 29 9.22 -8.70 5.67
CA ASN A 29 8.11 -7.75 5.61
C ASN A 29 7.13 -8.05 4.45
N PHE A 30 6.40 -9.16 4.58
CA PHE A 30 5.40 -9.64 3.62
C PHE A 30 4.42 -8.53 3.22
N LEU A 31 4.05 -7.68 4.16
CA LEU A 31 3.09 -6.62 3.93
C LEU A 31 3.64 -5.56 2.96
N THR A 32 4.85 -5.03 3.19
CA THR A 32 5.41 -4.04 2.25
C THR A 32 5.70 -4.65 0.89
N THR A 33 6.22 -5.89 0.82
CA THR A 33 6.43 -6.59 -0.45
C THR A 33 5.11 -6.78 -1.22
N THR A 34 4.05 -7.21 -0.54
CA THR A 34 2.73 -7.42 -1.18
C THR A 34 2.11 -6.12 -1.65
N LEU A 35 2.24 -5.04 -0.86
CA LEU A 35 1.76 -3.72 -1.23
C LEU A 35 2.57 -3.12 -2.38
N SER A 36 3.90 -3.29 -2.42
CA SER A 36 4.74 -2.91 -3.57
C SER A 36 4.24 -3.56 -4.85
N MET A 37 4.04 -4.88 -4.84
CA MET A 37 3.51 -5.62 -5.99
C MET A 37 2.10 -5.15 -6.37
N LEU A 38 1.22 -4.92 -5.40
CA LEU A 38 -0.13 -4.40 -5.66
C LEU A 38 -0.08 -3.03 -6.35
N PHE A 39 0.76 -2.11 -5.85
CA PHE A 39 0.90 -0.78 -6.43
C PHE A 39 1.50 -0.82 -7.84
N ALA A 40 2.51 -1.66 -8.08
CA ALA A 40 3.09 -1.87 -9.40
C ALA A 40 2.05 -2.45 -10.37
N ASN A 41 1.33 -3.50 -9.97
CA ASN A 41 0.27 -4.13 -10.77
C ASN A 41 -0.82 -3.13 -11.17
N ILE A 42 -1.26 -2.26 -10.24
CA ILE A 42 -2.27 -1.23 -10.55
C ILE A 42 -1.69 -0.14 -11.46
N ARG A 43 -0.45 0.30 -11.22
CA ARG A 43 0.24 1.32 -12.02
C ARG A 43 0.38 0.87 -13.49
N ASP A 44 0.88 -0.35 -13.68
CA ASP A 44 1.29 -0.88 -14.98
C ASP A 44 0.15 -1.57 -15.74
N SER A 45 -1.00 -1.78 -15.10
CA SER A 45 -2.18 -2.31 -15.79
C SER A 45 -2.76 -1.33 -16.80
N ASP A 46 -2.85 -1.75 -18.06
CA ASP A 46 -3.49 -0.98 -19.15
C ASP A 46 -5.02 -0.87 -18.99
N THR A 47 -5.63 -1.80 -18.25
CA THR A 47 -7.08 -1.87 -18.07
C THR A 47 -7.55 -1.26 -16.74
N ALA A 48 -6.63 -0.91 -15.84
CA ALA A 48 -6.96 -0.28 -14.57
C ALA A 48 -7.52 1.15 -14.78
N PRO A 49 -8.72 1.47 -14.25
CA PRO A 49 -9.31 2.79 -14.38
C PRO A 49 -8.41 3.88 -13.78
N PRO A 50 -8.39 5.11 -14.34
CA PRO A 50 -7.57 6.21 -13.83
C PRO A 50 -7.82 6.52 -12.34
N GLU A 51 -9.07 6.37 -11.88
CA GLU A 51 -9.42 6.59 -10.48
C GLU A 51 -8.79 5.55 -9.55
N LEU A 52 -8.69 4.29 -9.97
CA LEU A 52 -8.03 3.24 -9.20
C LEU A 52 -6.53 3.53 -9.09
N LYS A 53 -5.89 3.93 -10.21
CA LYS A 53 -4.47 4.35 -10.21
C LYS A 53 -4.22 5.52 -9.26
N LYS A 54 -5.09 6.53 -9.29
CA LYS A 54 -5.01 7.70 -8.39
C LYS A 54 -5.14 7.29 -6.91
N LYS A 55 -6.15 6.49 -6.56
CA LYS A 55 -6.37 6.04 -5.17
C LYS A 55 -5.22 5.16 -4.67
N SER A 56 -4.72 4.27 -5.53
CA SER A 56 -3.55 3.44 -5.25
C SER A 56 -2.30 4.30 -4.96
N MET A 57 -2.04 5.32 -5.77
CA MET A 57 -0.93 6.25 -5.56
C MET A 57 -1.07 7.04 -4.26
N GLN A 58 -2.26 7.57 -3.97
CA GLN A 58 -2.55 8.27 -2.71
C GLN A 58 -2.33 7.36 -1.49
N PHE A 59 -2.74 6.09 -1.60
CA PHE A 59 -2.53 5.11 -0.54
C PHE A 59 -1.05 4.79 -0.32
N LYS A 60 -0.28 4.55 -1.40
CA LYS A 60 1.20 4.41 -1.34
C LYS A 60 1.83 5.62 -0.64
N THR A 61 1.49 6.84 -1.05
CA THR A 61 2.04 8.07 -0.45
C THR A 61 1.70 8.19 1.04
N TYR A 62 0.49 7.81 1.45
CA TYR A 62 0.11 7.81 2.86
C TYR A 62 0.99 6.84 3.67
N LEU A 63 1.11 5.60 3.21
CA LEU A 63 1.89 4.58 3.91
C LEU A 63 3.38 4.91 4.01
N THR A 64 3.96 5.48 2.95
CA THR A 64 5.35 5.96 2.98
C THR A 64 5.55 7.06 4.03
N LYS A 65 4.58 7.96 4.21
CA LYS A 65 4.69 9.04 5.19
C LYS A 65 4.44 8.56 6.62
N GLU A 66 3.40 7.76 6.83
CA GLU A 66 2.94 7.33 8.15
C GLU A 66 3.88 6.29 8.75
N PHE A 67 4.25 5.27 7.97
CA PHE A 67 5.03 4.13 8.45
C PHE A 67 6.51 4.18 8.03
N LYS A 68 6.92 5.21 7.28
CA LYS A 68 8.27 5.34 6.71
C LYS A 68 8.67 4.15 5.81
N TRP A 69 7.67 3.51 5.20
CA TRP A 69 7.89 2.39 4.29
C TRP A 69 8.33 2.87 2.91
N ASP A 70 9.35 2.22 2.38
CA ASP A 70 9.79 2.42 1.00
C ASP A 70 9.09 1.41 0.07
N PHE A 71 8.52 1.94 -1.00
CA PHE A 71 7.85 1.17 -2.05
C PHE A 71 8.39 1.54 -3.44
N GLU A 72 9.51 2.26 -3.51
CA GLU A 72 10.28 2.34 -4.73
C GLU A 72 11.00 0.99 -4.89
N CYS A 73 10.71 0.29 -5.99
CA CYS A 73 11.57 -0.80 -6.44
C CYS A 73 12.58 -0.19 -7.41
N ASP A 74 13.87 -0.49 -7.20
CA ASP A 74 14.89 -0.39 -8.25
C ASP A 74 14.52 -1.27 -9.45
#